data_AF-A0A737C961-F1
#
_entry.id   AF-A0A737C961-F1
#
_cell.length_a   1.000
_cell.length_b   1.000
_cell.length_c   1.000
_cell.angle_alpha   90.00
_cell.angle_beta   90.00
_cell.angle_gamma   90.00
#
_symmetry.space_group_name_H-M   'P 1'
#
loop_
_entity.id
_entity.type
_entity.pdbx_description
1 polymer ?
#
loop_
_entity_poly.entity_id
_entity_poly.type
_entity_poly.pdbx_seq_one_letter_code
_entity_poly.pdbx_strand_id
1 'polypeptide(L)'
;MALLEICCYSMECALTAQQNGADRIELCAAPKEGGLTPSLGVLRSVREHIMIPVHPIIRPRGGDFYYTDGEFTAMLEDIRLVRELGFPGLVTGVLTLDGNVDMPRMEKIMAAAGPLAVTFHRAFDMCANPFNALKNLADAGVARVLTSGQKADAAQGLSIIMELIAQGDAPIIMAGAGVRADNLQNFLNAGVREVHSSAGVLLASPMRYRNQGLSMSADVQADEYSRYRVEGAAVAEMKGVIVHHQTK
;
A
#
# COMPACT_ATOMS: atom_id res chain seq x y z
N MET A 1 -0.76 16.82 -12.05
CA MET A 1 -0.30 16.61 -10.67
C MET A 1 -0.03 15.14 -10.46
N ALA A 2 1.04 14.77 -9.74
CA ALA A 2 1.14 13.40 -9.21
C ALA A 2 0.11 13.19 -8.09
N LEU A 3 -0.37 11.96 -7.92
CA LEU A 3 -1.31 11.58 -6.86
C LEU A 3 -0.54 11.13 -5.61
N LEU A 4 -0.92 11.64 -4.43
CA LEU A 4 -0.37 11.23 -3.14
C LEU A 4 -1.27 10.19 -2.45
N GLU A 5 -0.79 8.95 -2.36
CA GLU A 5 -1.42 7.90 -1.56
C GLU A 5 -0.73 7.74 -0.21
N ILE A 6 -1.53 7.68 0.88
CA ILE A 6 -1.02 7.49 2.24
C ILE A 6 -1.43 6.13 2.82
N CYS A 7 -0.44 5.35 3.28
CA CYS A 7 -0.68 4.11 4.02
C CYS A 7 -1.18 4.42 5.44
N CYS A 8 -2.38 3.96 5.78
CA CYS A 8 -3.03 4.24 7.05
C CYS A 8 -3.38 2.94 7.79
N TYR A 9 -3.12 2.92 9.09
CA TYR A 9 -3.35 1.73 9.95
C TYR A 9 -4.58 1.87 10.87
N SER A 10 -5.35 2.94 10.72
CA SER A 10 -6.59 3.18 11.46
C SER A 10 -7.47 4.20 10.75
N MET A 11 -8.75 4.28 11.14
CA MET A 11 -9.66 5.33 10.66
C MET A 11 -9.14 6.74 11.01
N GLU A 12 -8.61 6.93 12.23
CA GLU A 12 -8.03 8.22 12.63
C GLU A 12 -6.84 8.64 11.77
N CYS A 13 -5.98 7.69 11.37
CA CYS A 13 -4.89 7.95 10.43
C CYS A 13 -5.43 8.36 9.05
N ALA A 14 -6.44 7.65 8.54
CA ALA A 14 -7.07 7.96 7.26
C ALA A 14 -7.72 9.36 7.27
N LEU A 15 -8.39 9.73 8.37
CA LEU A 15 -8.98 11.05 8.54
C LEU A 15 -7.91 12.14 8.57
N THR A 16 -6.81 11.88 9.28
CA THR A 16 -5.65 12.79 9.36
C THR A 16 -5.04 13.01 7.98
N ALA A 17 -4.80 11.93 7.23
CA ALA A 17 -4.26 12.00 5.87
C ALA A 17 -5.19 12.79 4.93
N GLN A 18 -6.50 12.54 4.97
CA GLN A 18 -7.49 13.29 4.18
C GLN A 18 -7.46 14.79 4.50
N GLN A 19 -7.50 15.15 5.78
CA GLN A 19 -7.51 16.55 6.22
C GLN A 19 -6.24 17.32 5.83
N ASN A 20 -5.14 16.60 5.57
CA ASN A 20 -3.85 17.18 5.22
C ASN A 20 -3.49 17.01 3.73
N GLY A 21 -4.46 16.63 2.89
CA GLY A 21 -4.32 16.70 1.44
C GLY A 21 -3.85 15.43 0.73
N ALA A 22 -3.92 14.26 1.39
CA ALA A 22 -3.82 12.99 0.69
C ALA A 22 -4.93 12.88 -0.37
N ASP A 23 -4.59 12.35 -1.54
CA ASP A 23 -5.55 12.13 -2.62
C ASP A 23 -6.21 10.75 -2.52
N ARG A 24 -5.52 9.79 -1.90
CA ARG A 24 -5.98 8.41 -1.71
C ARG A 24 -5.39 7.80 -0.45
N ILE A 25 -6.10 6.84 0.13
CA ILE A 25 -5.65 6.06 1.29
C ILE A 25 -5.45 4.60 0.88
N GLU A 26 -4.33 4.01 1.25
CA GLU A 26 -4.23 2.56 1.39
C GLU A 26 -4.55 2.21 2.85
N LEU A 27 -5.58 1.40 3.08
CA LEU A 27 -6.01 1.03 4.43
C LEU A 27 -5.47 -0.34 4.82
N CYS A 28 -4.69 -0.38 5.89
CA CYS A 28 -3.95 -1.56 6.36
C CYS A 28 -4.21 -1.83 7.85
N ALA A 29 -3.84 -3.03 8.29
CA ALA A 29 -3.64 -3.40 9.69
C ALA A 29 -2.20 -3.88 9.91
N ALA A 30 -1.80 -4.09 11.18
CA ALA A 30 -0.54 -4.70 11.57
C ALA A 30 0.72 -4.09 10.87
N PRO A 31 1.14 -2.87 11.24
CA PRO A 31 2.28 -2.19 10.60
C PRO A 31 3.60 -2.96 10.70
N LYS A 32 3.81 -3.73 11.78
CA LYS A 32 5.00 -4.57 11.95
C LYS A 32 5.12 -5.67 10.89
N GLU A 33 4.01 -6.08 10.29
CA GLU A 33 3.94 -7.10 9.24
C GLU A 33 4.00 -6.50 7.83
N GLY A 34 4.12 -5.17 7.70
CA GLY A 34 4.10 -4.47 6.43
C GLY A 34 2.70 -4.32 5.81
N GLY A 35 1.63 -4.46 6.60
CA GLY A 35 0.24 -4.33 6.15
C GLY A 35 -0.47 -5.67 5.99
N LEU A 36 -1.58 -5.82 6.71
CA LEU A 36 -2.51 -6.95 6.63
C LEU A 36 -3.94 -6.47 6.39
N THR A 37 -4.83 -7.38 5.97
CA THR A 37 -6.25 -7.08 5.77
C THR A 37 -6.87 -6.44 7.03
N PRO A 38 -7.47 -5.23 6.94
CA PRO A 38 -8.16 -4.61 8.06
C PRO A 38 -9.41 -5.39 8.47
N SER A 39 -9.76 -5.33 9.76
CA SER A 39 -11.00 -5.95 10.23
C SER A 39 -12.24 -5.26 9.66
N LEU A 40 -13.35 -6.00 9.54
CA LEU A 40 -14.63 -5.47 9.03
C LEU A 40 -15.11 -4.22 9.79
N GLY A 41 -14.88 -4.16 11.10
CA GLY A 41 -15.23 -2.97 11.91
C GLY A 41 -14.47 -1.72 11.45
N VAL A 42 -13.18 -1.85 11.13
CA VAL A 42 -12.36 -0.74 10.62
C VAL A 42 -12.80 -0.37 9.21
N LEU A 43 -13.07 -1.35 8.34
CA LEU A 43 -13.56 -1.10 6.98
C LEU A 43 -14.85 -0.26 6.99
N ARG A 44 -15.85 -0.68 7.79
CA ARG A 44 -17.12 0.07 7.94
C ARG A 44 -16.89 1.48 8.50
N SER A 45 -16.10 1.60 9.56
CA SER A 45 -15.78 2.89 10.16
C SER A 45 -15.14 3.84 9.14
N VAL A 46 -14.22 3.36 8.31
CA VAL A 46 -13.60 4.19 7.26
C VAL A 46 -14.58 4.57 6.16
N ARG A 47 -15.47 3.66 5.73
CA ARG A 47 -16.51 3.98 4.74
C ARG A 47 -17.45 5.09 5.19
N GLU A 48 -17.72 5.19 6.49
CA GLU A 48 -18.58 6.23 7.07
C GLU A 48 -17.89 7.59 7.19
N HIS A 49 -16.57 7.63 7.41
CA HIS A 49 -15.87 8.86 7.83
C HIS A 49 -14.93 9.45 6.76
N ILE A 50 -14.53 8.66 5.75
CA ILE A 50 -13.54 9.05 4.74
C ILE A 50 -14.21 9.22 3.38
N MET A 51 -13.96 10.37 2.75
CA MET A 51 -14.58 10.84 1.51
C MET A 51 -13.67 10.66 0.30
N ILE A 52 -12.35 10.73 0.49
CA ILE A 52 -11.38 10.41 -0.57
C ILE A 52 -11.34 8.90 -0.85
N PRO A 53 -10.88 8.46 -2.03
CA PRO A 53 -10.74 7.05 -2.35
C PRO A 53 -9.91 6.30 -1.30
N VAL A 54 -10.42 5.14 -0.88
CA VAL A 54 -9.73 4.23 0.05
C VAL A 54 -9.60 2.86 -0.60
N HIS A 55 -8.38 2.32 -0.66
CA HIS A 55 -8.09 0.99 -1.15
C HIS A 55 -7.60 0.12 0.01
N PRO A 56 -8.46 -0.75 0.58
CA PRO A 56 -8.01 -1.69 1.60
C PRO A 56 -7.03 -2.71 1.03
N ILE A 57 -5.99 -3.05 1.80
CA ILE A 57 -5.13 -4.19 1.48
C ILE A 57 -5.86 -5.51 1.77
N ILE A 58 -5.68 -6.51 0.90
CA ILE A 58 -6.08 -7.89 1.09
C ILE A 58 -4.81 -8.73 1.16
N ARG A 59 -4.38 -9.01 2.40
CA ARG A 59 -3.19 -9.78 2.72
C ARG A 59 -3.39 -10.50 4.06
N PRO A 60 -3.58 -11.84 4.05
CA PRO A 60 -4.05 -12.58 5.23
C PRO A 60 -2.95 -12.75 6.29
N ARG A 61 -1.67 -12.66 5.92
CA ARG A 61 -0.52 -12.79 6.82
C ARG A 61 0.72 -12.05 6.31
N GLY A 62 1.70 -11.90 7.20
CA GLY A 62 3.04 -11.45 6.87
C GLY A 62 3.84 -12.47 6.03
N GLY A 63 5.11 -12.15 5.78
CA GLY A 63 6.02 -13.00 5.01
C GLY A 63 5.76 -12.97 3.50
N ASP A 64 5.94 -14.13 2.87
CA ASP A 64 5.82 -14.34 1.42
C ASP A 64 4.40 -14.12 0.86
N PHE A 65 4.29 -14.19 -0.47
CA PHE A 65 3.05 -14.04 -1.23
C PHE A 65 2.64 -15.35 -1.92
N TYR A 66 3.15 -16.48 -1.45
CA TYR A 66 2.77 -17.81 -1.91
C TYR A 66 1.77 -18.40 -0.92
N TYR A 67 0.49 -18.22 -1.22
CA TYR A 67 -0.58 -18.58 -0.30
C TYR A 67 -1.00 -20.04 -0.42
N THR A 68 -1.42 -20.62 0.70
CA THR A 68 -2.17 -21.89 0.70
C THR A 68 -3.58 -21.68 0.14
N ASP A 69 -4.28 -22.77 -0.18
CA ASP A 69 -5.64 -22.66 -0.71
C ASP A 69 -6.64 -22.12 0.32
N GLY A 70 -6.42 -22.39 1.62
CA GLY A 70 -7.23 -21.83 2.70
C GLY A 70 -7.06 -20.31 2.82
N GLU A 71 -5.82 -19.84 2.77
CA GLU A 71 -5.50 -18.41 2.77
C GLU A 71 -6.09 -17.71 1.54
N PHE A 72 -5.92 -18.30 0.36
CA PHE A 72 -6.44 -17.75 -0.87
C PHE A 72 -7.98 -17.71 -0.89
N THR A 73 -8.64 -18.72 -0.32
CA THR A 73 -10.10 -18.72 -0.17
C THR A 73 -10.58 -17.56 0.71
N ALA A 74 -9.89 -17.29 1.82
CA ALA A 74 -10.19 -16.16 2.68
C ALA A 74 -9.97 -14.82 1.95
N MET A 75 -8.88 -14.68 1.19
CA MET A 75 -8.63 -13.48 0.38
C MET A 75 -9.76 -13.20 -0.61
N LEU A 76 -10.26 -14.22 -1.32
CA LEU A 76 -11.36 -14.04 -2.27
C LEU A 76 -12.65 -13.58 -1.56
N GLU A 77 -12.89 -14.02 -0.33
CA GLU A 77 -14.03 -13.57 0.46
C GLU A 77 -13.86 -12.11 0.93
N ASP A 78 -12.69 -11.75 1.42
CA ASP A 78 -12.39 -10.36 1.81
C ASP A 78 -12.49 -9.40 0.61
N ILE A 79 -12.10 -9.84 -0.60
CA ILE A 79 -12.26 -9.06 -1.84
C ILE A 79 -13.75 -8.80 -2.13
N ARG A 80 -14.61 -9.82 -2.03
CA ARG A 80 -16.06 -9.65 -2.23
C ARG A 80 -16.64 -8.69 -1.20
N LEU A 81 -16.24 -8.83 0.06
CA LEU A 81 -16.67 -7.96 1.15
C LEU A 81 -16.24 -6.51 0.90
N VAL A 82 -15.00 -6.26 0.49
CA VAL A 82 -14.50 -4.92 0.15
C VAL A 82 -15.28 -4.31 -1.02
N ARG A 83 -15.58 -5.10 -2.06
CA ARG A 83 -16.45 -4.66 -3.15
C ARG A 83 -17.86 -4.32 -2.68
N GLU A 84 -18.47 -5.16 -1.87
CA GLU A 84 -19.84 -4.98 -1.34
C GLU A 84 -19.96 -3.75 -0.43
N LEU A 85 -18.90 -3.42 0.31
CA LEU A 85 -18.81 -2.20 1.12
C LEU A 85 -18.63 -0.93 0.27
N GLY A 86 -18.48 -1.05 -1.05
CA GLY A 86 -18.42 0.06 -1.98
C GLY A 86 -17.09 0.81 -1.96
N PHE A 87 -15.98 0.14 -1.65
CA PHE A 87 -14.66 0.71 -1.86
C PHE A 87 -14.37 0.83 -3.38
N PRO A 88 -13.70 1.90 -3.84
CA PRO A 88 -13.39 2.09 -5.26
C PRO A 88 -12.23 1.23 -5.77
N GLY A 89 -11.48 0.59 -4.87
CA GLY A 89 -10.33 -0.23 -5.20
C GLY A 89 -9.86 -1.06 -4.01
N LEU A 90 -8.85 -1.90 -4.26
CA LEU A 90 -8.21 -2.75 -3.27
C LEU A 90 -6.75 -2.98 -3.63
N VAL A 91 -5.96 -3.46 -2.68
CA VAL A 91 -4.53 -3.72 -2.86
C VAL A 91 -4.22 -5.18 -2.52
N THR A 92 -3.56 -5.93 -3.40
CA THR A 92 -3.18 -7.33 -3.13
C THR A 92 -2.05 -7.80 -4.05
N GLY A 93 -1.63 -9.06 -3.95
CA GLY A 93 -0.72 -9.68 -4.91
C GLY A 93 -0.34 -11.09 -4.51
N VAL A 94 -0.20 -11.96 -5.50
CA VAL A 94 0.08 -13.39 -5.33
C VAL A 94 1.23 -13.77 -6.24
N LEU A 95 2.20 -14.51 -5.70
CA LEU A 95 3.32 -15.06 -6.44
C LEU A 95 3.32 -16.59 -6.38
N THR A 96 3.97 -17.17 -7.38
CA THR A 96 4.36 -18.58 -7.43
C THR A 96 5.65 -18.81 -6.64
N LEU A 97 6.00 -20.08 -6.41
CA LEU A 97 7.27 -20.48 -5.77
C LEU A 97 8.51 -19.95 -6.50
N ASP A 98 8.43 -19.80 -7.82
CA ASP A 98 9.52 -19.29 -8.66
C ASP A 98 9.55 -17.77 -8.74
N GLY A 99 8.73 -17.07 -7.93
CA GLY A 99 8.66 -15.62 -7.93
C GLY A 99 8.00 -15.02 -9.17
N ASN A 100 7.24 -15.80 -9.95
CA ASN A 100 6.39 -15.24 -11.01
C ASN A 100 5.02 -14.84 -10.44
N VAL A 101 4.34 -13.89 -11.08
CA VAL A 101 2.93 -13.59 -10.77
C VAL A 101 2.09 -14.85 -10.98
N ASP A 102 1.29 -15.22 -9.97
CA ASP A 102 0.37 -16.36 -10.07
C ASP A 102 -0.87 -15.94 -10.88
N MET A 103 -0.80 -16.11 -12.20
CA MET A 103 -1.85 -15.68 -13.12
C MET A 103 -3.21 -16.36 -12.87
N PRO A 104 -3.29 -17.69 -12.67
CA PRO A 104 -4.57 -18.33 -12.36
C PRO A 104 -5.24 -17.79 -11.09
N ARG A 105 -4.46 -17.43 -10.06
CA ARG A 105 -5.01 -16.80 -8.85
C ARG A 105 -5.33 -15.32 -9.06
N MET A 106 -4.52 -14.60 -9.82
CA MET A 106 -4.83 -13.21 -10.19
C MET A 106 -6.13 -13.10 -10.98
N GLU A 107 -6.40 -13.98 -11.95
CA GLU A 107 -7.67 -14.00 -12.69
C GLU A 107 -8.89 -14.15 -11.76
N LYS A 108 -8.79 -15.03 -10.75
CA LYS A 108 -9.85 -15.21 -9.73
C LYS A 108 -10.00 -13.97 -8.84
N ILE A 109 -8.89 -13.32 -8.49
CA ILE A 109 -8.90 -12.04 -7.74
C ILE A 109 -9.61 -10.97 -8.57
N MET A 110 -9.24 -10.80 -9.84
CA MET A 110 -9.83 -9.79 -10.72
C MET A 110 -11.33 -10.03 -10.92
N ALA A 111 -11.75 -11.30 -11.09
CA ALA A 111 -13.16 -11.67 -11.18
C ALA A 111 -13.93 -11.35 -9.88
N ALA A 112 -13.35 -11.61 -8.71
CA ALA A 112 -13.96 -11.26 -7.42
C ALA A 112 -14.03 -9.74 -7.21
N ALA A 113 -12.98 -9.01 -7.59
CA ALA A 113 -12.90 -7.55 -7.50
C ALA A 113 -13.93 -6.85 -8.40
N GLY A 114 -14.24 -7.42 -9.58
CA GLY A 114 -15.19 -6.83 -10.51
C GLY A 114 -14.69 -5.46 -11.02
N PRO A 115 -15.44 -4.36 -10.83
CA PRO A 115 -15.06 -3.05 -11.36
C PRO A 115 -14.05 -2.29 -10.49
N LEU A 116 -13.62 -2.85 -9.36
CA LEU A 116 -12.69 -2.19 -8.44
C LEU A 116 -11.32 -1.98 -9.08
N ALA A 117 -10.71 -0.84 -8.82
CA ALA A 117 -9.33 -0.59 -9.23
C ALA A 117 -8.37 -1.39 -8.35
N VAL A 118 -7.78 -2.47 -8.91
CA VAL A 118 -6.82 -3.31 -8.20
C VAL A 118 -5.41 -2.73 -8.30
N THR A 119 -4.75 -2.57 -7.15
CA THR A 119 -3.31 -2.32 -7.03
C THR A 119 -2.59 -3.64 -6.78
N PHE A 120 -1.59 -3.98 -7.60
CA PHE A 120 -0.65 -5.04 -7.26
C PHE A 120 0.46 -4.47 -6.36
N HIS A 121 0.55 -4.95 -5.13
CA HIS A 121 1.44 -4.38 -4.13
C HIS A 121 2.91 -4.82 -4.29
N ARG A 122 3.73 -4.56 -3.27
CA ARG A 122 5.18 -4.85 -3.22
C ARG A 122 5.57 -6.33 -3.31
N ALA A 123 4.63 -7.27 -3.45
CA ALA A 123 4.95 -8.56 -4.05
C ALA A 123 5.69 -8.41 -5.38
N PHE A 124 5.45 -7.32 -6.12
CA PHE A 124 6.18 -7.00 -7.34
C PHE A 124 7.70 -6.88 -7.09
N ASP A 125 8.10 -6.31 -5.96
CA ASP A 125 9.51 -6.14 -5.60
C ASP A 125 10.19 -7.48 -5.28
N MET A 126 9.40 -8.54 -5.05
CA MET A 126 9.86 -9.90 -4.76
C MET A 126 9.75 -10.83 -5.98
N CYS A 127 9.29 -10.34 -7.14
CA CYS A 127 9.16 -11.17 -8.33
C CYS A 127 10.50 -11.35 -9.06
N ALA A 128 10.66 -12.47 -9.77
CA ALA A 128 11.93 -12.82 -10.41
C ALA A 128 12.26 -11.94 -11.63
N ASN A 129 11.24 -11.54 -12.40
CA ASN A 129 11.40 -10.70 -13.57
C ASN A 129 10.33 -9.59 -13.59
N PRO A 130 10.70 -8.33 -13.29
CA PRO A 130 9.73 -7.24 -13.15
C PRO A 130 9.05 -6.88 -14.48
N PHE A 131 9.72 -7.04 -15.62
CA PHE A 131 9.13 -6.71 -16.93
C PHE A 131 8.10 -7.77 -17.36
N ASN A 132 8.38 -9.05 -17.12
CA ASN A 132 7.41 -10.12 -17.35
C ASN A 132 6.21 -9.98 -16.40
N ALA A 133 6.48 -9.70 -15.12
CA ALA A 133 5.43 -9.44 -14.13
C ALA A 133 4.56 -8.25 -14.56
N LEU A 134 5.16 -7.13 -15.01
CA LEU A 134 4.41 -5.95 -15.45
C LEU A 134 3.47 -6.27 -16.62
N LYS A 135 3.96 -7.02 -17.63
CA LYS A 135 3.14 -7.46 -18.76
C LYS A 135 1.97 -8.33 -18.30
N ASN A 136 2.24 -9.33 -17.47
CA ASN A 136 1.22 -10.20 -16.92
C ASN A 136 0.15 -9.43 -16.14
N LEU A 137 0.55 -8.40 -15.39
CA LEU A 137 -0.37 -7.54 -14.65
C LEU A 137 -1.18 -6.61 -15.57
N ALA A 138 -0.59 -6.12 -16.67
CA ALA A 138 -1.34 -5.44 -17.74
C ALA A 138 -2.42 -6.36 -18.34
N ASP A 139 -2.04 -7.59 -18.73
CA ASP A 139 -2.94 -8.57 -19.33
C ASP A 139 -4.10 -8.94 -18.38
N ALA A 140 -3.84 -8.97 -17.06
CA ALA A 140 -4.87 -9.18 -16.04
C ALA A 140 -5.78 -7.96 -15.80
N GLY A 141 -5.46 -6.78 -16.34
CA GLY A 141 -6.22 -5.55 -16.12
C GLY A 141 -5.95 -4.86 -14.78
N VAL A 142 -4.76 -5.07 -14.19
CA VAL A 142 -4.36 -4.38 -12.96
C VAL A 142 -4.22 -2.89 -13.23
N ALA A 143 -4.79 -2.05 -12.36
CA ALA A 143 -4.80 -0.60 -12.57
C ALA A 143 -3.44 0.04 -12.26
N ARG A 144 -2.74 -0.47 -11.23
CA ARG A 144 -1.50 0.12 -10.72
C ARG A 144 -0.60 -0.91 -10.01
N VAL A 145 0.70 -0.64 -10.00
CA VAL A 145 1.72 -1.44 -9.30
C VAL A 145 2.44 -0.57 -8.28
N LEU A 146 2.45 -0.99 -7.02
CA LEU A 146 3.26 -0.38 -5.96
C LEU A 146 4.62 -1.06 -5.90
N THR A 147 5.69 -0.30 -6.11
CA THR A 147 7.05 -0.84 -6.22
C THR A 147 8.10 0.11 -5.67
N SER A 148 9.17 -0.46 -5.11
CA SER A 148 10.43 0.20 -4.80
C SER A 148 11.50 -0.02 -5.87
N GLY A 149 11.12 -0.44 -7.08
CA GLY A 149 12.04 -0.83 -8.14
C GLY A 149 12.87 -2.06 -7.78
N GLN A 150 12.31 -3.02 -7.03
CA GLN A 150 13.01 -4.20 -6.51
C GLN A 150 14.27 -3.88 -5.66
N LYS A 151 14.28 -2.71 -4.99
CA LYS A 151 15.33 -2.29 -4.05
C LYS A 151 14.77 -2.09 -2.63
N ALA A 152 15.66 -1.88 -1.67
CA ALA A 152 15.28 -1.66 -0.27
C ALA A 152 14.36 -0.43 -0.10
N ASP A 153 14.60 0.62 -0.89
CA ASP A 153 13.76 1.81 -0.98
C ASP A 153 13.64 2.28 -2.44
N ALA A 154 12.62 3.10 -2.71
CA ALA A 154 12.33 3.58 -4.06
C ALA A 154 13.42 4.49 -4.63
N ALA A 155 14.18 5.20 -3.80
CA ALA A 155 15.24 6.10 -4.28
C ALA A 155 16.38 5.28 -4.90
N GLN A 156 16.75 4.15 -4.27
CA GLN A 156 17.70 3.19 -4.83
C GLN A 156 17.17 2.50 -6.10
N GLY A 157 15.85 2.26 -6.17
CA GLY A 157 15.21 1.61 -7.31
C GLY A 157 14.76 2.54 -8.43
N LEU A 158 15.09 3.84 -8.36
CA LEU A 158 14.53 4.86 -9.25
C LEU A 158 14.78 4.56 -10.74
N SER A 159 15.95 4.02 -11.10
CA SER A 159 16.25 3.66 -12.48
C SER A 159 15.30 2.58 -13.02
N ILE A 160 15.03 1.54 -12.23
CA ILE A 160 14.08 0.48 -12.60
C ILE A 160 12.67 1.04 -12.66
N ILE A 161 12.27 1.91 -11.72
CA ILE A 161 10.97 2.58 -11.76
C ILE A 161 10.79 3.36 -13.07
N MET A 162 11.82 4.09 -13.53
CA MET A 162 11.79 4.80 -14.81
C MET A 162 11.69 3.85 -16.01
N GLU A 163 12.42 2.73 -16.00
CA GLU A 163 12.32 1.70 -17.04
C GLU A 163 10.94 1.06 -17.11
N LEU A 164 10.28 0.86 -15.96
CA LEU A 164 8.90 0.35 -15.89
C LEU A 164 7.89 1.38 -16.38
N ILE A 165 8.07 2.66 -16.04
CA ILE A 165 7.21 3.76 -16.54
C ILE A 165 7.32 3.90 -18.05
N ALA A 166 8.50 3.66 -18.62
CA ALA A 166 8.73 3.73 -20.06
C ALA A 166 8.06 2.60 -20.85
N GLN A 167 7.55 1.55 -20.19
CA GLN A 167 6.79 0.49 -20.87
C GLN A 167 5.43 1.04 -21.31
N GLY A 168 5.13 0.95 -22.62
CA GLY A 168 3.81 1.26 -23.16
C GLY A 168 2.76 0.23 -22.73
N ASP A 169 1.51 0.66 -22.61
CA ASP A 169 0.35 -0.19 -22.27
C ASP A 169 0.50 -0.99 -20.95
N ALA A 170 1.19 -0.41 -19.96
CA ALA A 170 1.38 -0.99 -18.62
C ALA A 170 0.47 -0.35 -17.55
N PRO A 171 0.24 -1.03 -16.40
CA PRO A 171 -0.39 -0.43 -15.23
C PRO A 171 0.35 0.83 -14.76
N ILE A 172 -0.32 1.71 -14.03
CA ILE A 172 0.32 2.89 -13.45
C ILE A 172 1.38 2.45 -12.44
N ILE A 173 2.63 2.88 -12.63
CA ILE A 173 3.70 2.66 -11.66
C ILE A 173 3.59 3.68 -10.53
N MET A 174 3.40 3.18 -9.31
CA MET A 174 3.35 3.95 -8.08
C MET A 174 4.62 3.68 -7.26
N ALA A 175 5.45 4.71 -7.09
CA ALA A 175 6.69 4.58 -6.32
C ALA A 175 6.39 4.52 -4.82
N GLY A 176 6.96 3.55 -4.10
CA GLY A 176 6.78 3.41 -2.66
C GLY A 176 7.93 2.70 -1.95
N ALA A 177 7.89 2.70 -0.63
CA ALA A 177 9.01 2.40 0.29
C ALA A 177 10.04 3.54 0.40
N GLY A 178 10.06 4.20 1.57
CA GLY A 178 11.00 5.28 1.86
C GLY A 178 10.68 6.63 1.23
N VAL A 179 9.56 6.76 0.50
CA VAL A 179 9.13 8.05 -0.09
C VAL A 179 8.71 9.02 1.02
N ARG A 180 9.33 10.19 1.05
CA ARG A 180 9.19 11.26 2.06
C ARG A 180 9.36 12.62 1.38
N ALA A 181 9.07 13.71 2.10
CA ALA A 181 9.14 15.06 1.53
C ALA A 181 10.53 15.42 0.96
N ASP A 182 11.60 14.98 1.63
CA ASP A 182 12.99 15.25 1.27
C ASP A 182 13.44 14.65 -0.07
N ASN A 183 12.88 13.48 -0.44
CA ASN A 183 13.23 12.77 -1.68
C ASN A 183 12.11 12.81 -2.73
N LEU A 184 10.93 13.36 -2.41
CA LEU A 184 9.75 13.36 -3.27
C LEU A 184 10.02 13.98 -4.64
N GLN A 185 10.78 15.08 -4.67
CA GLN A 185 11.11 15.82 -5.89
C GLN A 185 11.81 14.95 -6.94
N ASN A 186 12.59 13.95 -6.52
CA ASN A 186 13.31 13.05 -7.43
C ASN A 186 12.34 12.18 -8.23
N PHE A 187 11.30 11.65 -7.58
CA PHE A 187 10.28 10.83 -8.23
C PHE A 187 9.43 11.65 -9.21
N LEU A 188 9.07 12.88 -8.81
CA LEU A 188 8.31 13.79 -9.67
C LEU A 188 9.10 14.15 -10.93
N ASN A 189 10.38 14.51 -10.78
CA ASN A 189 11.26 14.78 -11.92
C ASN A 189 11.47 13.57 -12.83
N ALA A 190 11.40 12.36 -12.28
CA ALA A 190 11.49 11.10 -13.02
C ALA A 190 10.18 10.72 -13.74
N GLY A 191 9.13 11.52 -13.64
CA GLY A 191 7.84 11.27 -14.31
C GLY A 191 6.91 10.31 -13.56
N VAL A 192 7.18 10.02 -12.29
CA VAL A 192 6.28 9.20 -11.45
C VAL A 192 4.94 9.92 -11.26
N ARG A 193 3.84 9.26 -11.62
CA ARG A 193 2.49 9.83 -11.59
C ARG A 193 1.73 9.59 -10.30
N GLU A 194 2.07 8.53 -9.56
CA GLU A 194 1.48 8.23 -8.25
C GLU A 194 2.62 7.89 -7.28
N VAL A 195 2.55 8.40 -6.05
CA VAL A 195 3.51 8.10 -4.98
C VAL A 195 2.78 7.56 -3.76
N HIS A 196 3.41 6.62 -3.09
CA HIS A 196 2.91 5.98 -1.89
C HIS A 196 3.86 6.24 -0.72
N SER A 197 3.33 6.81 0.37
CA SER A 197 4.09 7.11 1.57
C SER A 197 3.31 6.71 2.81
N SER A 198 4.01 6.19 3.82
CA SER A 198 3.39 5.98 5.13
C SER A 198 3.24 7.26 5.95
N ALA A 199 4.00 8.33 5.64
CA ALA A 199 4.04 9.60 6.37
C ALA A 199 3.96 9.43 7.90
N GLY A 200 4.63 8.41 8.43
CA GLY A 200 4.33 7.91 9.76
C GLY A 200 5.36 8.27 10.82
N VAL A 201 4.86 8.42 12.04
CA VAL A 201 5.60 8.76 13.26
C VAL A 201 5.25 7.77 14.37
N LEU A 202 6.21 7.52 15.26
CA LEU A 202 5.97 6.78 16.50
C LEU A 202 5.58 7.75 17.61
N LEU A 203 4.39 7.55 18.18
CA LEU A 203 3.91 8.32 19.32
C LEU A 203 3.99 7.50 20.59
N ALA A 204 4.51 8.11 21.65
CA ALA A 204 4.48 7.52 22.98
C ALA A 204 3.03 7.29 23.46
N SER A 205 2.83 6.21 24.21
CA SER A 205 1.56 5.92 24.86
C SER A 205 1.32 6.89 26.02
N PRO A 206 0.07 7.36 26.20
CA PRO A 206 -0.33 8.19 27.32
C PRO A 206 -0.45 7.39 28.62
N MET A 207 -0.23 6.07 28.59
CA MET A 207 -0.25 5.20 29.76
C MET A 207 0.75 5.69 30.81
N ARG A 208 0.21 6.03 31.99
CA ARG A 208 0.98 6.53 33.14
C ARG A 208 1.68 5.40 33.90
N TYR A 209 1.03 4.25 34.02
CA TYR A 209 1.64 3.03 34.56
C TYR A 209 2.16 2.17 33.41
N ARG A 210 3.36 1.61 33.58
CA ARG A 210 3.99 0.70 32.62
C ARG A 210 4.54 -0.51 33.36
N ASN A 211 4.17 -1.70 32.91
CA ASN A 211 4.79 -2.94 33.37
C ASN A 211 5.93 -3.28 32.41
N GLN A 212 7.16 -3.28 32.92
CA GLN A 212 8.36 -3.46 32.10
C GLN A 212 8.73 -4.94 31.99
N GLY A 213 9.36 -5.33 30.90
CA GLY A 213 9.86 -6.70 30.69
C GLY A 213 8.80 -7.72 30.24
N LEU A 214 7.62 -7.26 29.82
CA LEU A 214 6.61 -8.09 29.17
C LEU A 214 6.50 -7.74 27.69
N SER A 215 6.22 -8.74 26.88
CA SER A 215 5.82 -8.61 25.48
C SER A 215 4.52 -9.36 25.24
N MET A 216 3.64 -8.77 24.44
CA MET A 216 2.36 -9.35 24.03
C MET A 216 2.50 -10.20 22.76
N SER A 217 3.67 -10.15 22.12
CA SER A 217 3.93 -10.84 20.85
C SER A 217 5.13 -11.79 20.97
N ALA A 218 5.40 -12.55 19.90
CA ALA A 218 6.58 -13.40 19.84
C ALA A 218 7.90 -12.60 19.83
N ASP A 219 7.85 -11.30 19.52
CA ASP A 219 8.99 -10.39 19.62
C ASP A 219 9.17 -9.94 21.08
N VAL A 220 10.14 -10.53 21.77
CA VAL A 220 10.44 -10.23 23.18
C VAL A 220 10.97 -8.82 23.41
N GLN A 221 11.40 -8.11 22.36
CA GLN A 221 11.88 -6.73 22.43
C GLN A 221 10.85 -5.71 21.94
N ALA A 222 9.62 -6.15 21.67
CA ALA A 222 8.56 -5.29 21.20
C ALA A 222 8.29 -4.12 22.15
N ASP A 223 8.30 -2.90 21.62
CA ASP A 223 7.77 -1.74 22.33
C ASP A 223 6.23 -1.83 22.38
N GLU A 224 5.70 -2.11 23.56
CA GLU A 224 4.26 -2.23 23.86
C GLU A 224 3.56 -0.86 24.03
N TYR A 225 4.33 0.22 24.14
CA TYR A 225 3.83 1.54 24.49
C TYR A 225 4.03 2.58 23.39
N SER A 226 4.65 2.25 22.27
CA SER A 226 4.65 3.14 21.11
C SER A 226 3.55 2.78 20.12
N ARG A 227 2.95 3.81 19.51
CA ARG A 227 1.89 3.66 18.51
C ARG A 227 2.33 4.32 17.22
N TYR A 228 2.30 3.56 16.13
CA TYR A 228 2.52 4.11 14.80
C TYR A 228 1.27 4.87 14.33
N ARG A 229 1.44 6.12 13.88
CA ARG A 229 0.37 6.96 13.32
C ARG A 229 0.87 7.76 12.13
N VAL A 230 -0.06 8.25 11.31
CA VAL A 230 0.23 9.25 10.28
C VAL A 230 0.48 10.61 10.93
N GLU A 231 1.53 11.30 10.47
CA GLU A 231 1.85 12.68 10.81
C GLU A 231 1.25 13.63 9.77
N GLY A 232 0.21 14.37 10.14
CA GLY A 232 -0.50 15.26 9.21
C GLY A 232 0.39 16.32 8.56
N ALA A 233 1.34 16.89 9.32
CA ALA A 233 2.29 17.88 8.79
C ALA A 233 3.15 17.32 7.65
N ALA A 234 3.61 16.07 7.77
CA ALA A 234 4.37 15.40 6.71
C ALA A 234 3.52 15.16 5.46
N VAL A 235 2.24 14.81 5.62
CA VAL A 235 1.31 14.68 4.48
C VAL A 235 1.12 16.02 3.76
N ALA A 236 0.88 17.10 4.52
CA ALA A 236 0.69 18.44 3.97
C ALA A 236 1.95 18.96 3.26
N GLU A 237 3.13 18.70 3.82
CA GLU A 237 4.42 19.04 3.20
C GLU A 237 4.61 18.31 1.87
N MET A 238 4.40 16.98 1.84
CA MET A 238 4.48 16.19 0.61
C MET A 238 3.49 16.69 -0.46
N LYS A 239 2.26 17.01 -0.04
CA LYS A 239 1.25 17.58 -0.95
C LYS A 239 1.69 18.94 -1.50
N GLY A 240 2.29 19.78 -0.66
CA GLY A 240 2.86 21.07 -1.05
C GLY A 240 3.95 20.93 -2.11
N VAL A 241 4.88 19.98 -1.93
CA VAL A 241 5.94 19.68 -2.91
C VAL A 241 5.34 19.27 -4.27
N ILE A 242 4.32 18.40 -4.26
CA ILE A 242 3.62 17.95 -5.47
C ILE A 242 2.94 19.11 -6.20
N VAL A 243 2.24 19.98 -5.48
CA VAL A 243 1.56 21.16 -6.05
C VAL A 243 2.59 22.13 -6.64
N HIS A 244 3.68 22.40 -5.92
CA HIS A 244 4.74 23.31 -6.38
C HIS A 244 5.44 22.80 -7.64
N HIS A 245 5.68 21.49 -7.75
CA HIS A 245 6.28 20.90 -8.94
C HIS A 245 5.38 21.05 -10.18
N GLN A 246 4.06 20.97 -10.03
CA GLN A 246 3.13 21.14 -11.15
C GLN A 246 3.06 22.60 -11.65
N THR A 247 3.36 23.57 -10.80
CA THR A 247 3.35 25.00 -11.17
C THR A 247 4.61 25.46 -11.91
N LYS A 248 5.60 24.58 -12.08
CA LYS A 248 6.83 24.81 -12.84
C LYS A 248 6.68 24.28 -14.26
#